data_AF-A0AA37LBN0-F1
#
_entry.id   AF-A0AA37LBN0-F1
#
_cell.length_a   1.000
_cell.length_b   1.000
_cell.length_c   1.000
_cell.angle_alpha   90.00
_cell.angle_beta   90.00
_cell.angle_gamma   90.00
#
_symmetry.space_group_name_H-M   'P 1'
#
loop_
_entity.id
_entity.type
_entity.pdbx_description
1 polymer ?
#
loop_
_entity_poly.entity_id
_entity_poly.type
_entity_poly.pdbx_seq_one_letter_code
_entity_poly.pdbx_strand_id
1 'polypeptide(L)'
;MTQFKTASMKPLFSDQKAFGEFAIFDEPPTNQTYATSRWGLDNPITTQQVSGIVNNQAVNAALQKPLWANVTNAEGLWGTFAEQVSRLFVPTNFGNFAEFATTAHGDQGPAGYLSIEMLHNCIHDFTGGVGWTPDVPALGTDNPPPPGADSADPPPKYAYGHMTDLGLAAFDPIFWLHHCNVDRQLAIFQSLNSVPWWSGRSVTIDPASDSPLYPFHSDTNFGHWTSDELRVWTNLGYTYDDLSPTKGSNAPAVSPEKLIGRLTAKYGVLRNLLKDVSHKNIAGLDNDFIINVLYNRYALGGRSFIIYFFLGTNNGKASGRPEDNLWSEDYIGSIHSFSRNWRKSGVACANCNKQQSIQQLSKGQVPLTLQLLKRAINEEKWNDIKHLGAEHVLEYVKKNLHWRVVALPGEVIEPQRMPDLNVSFLAGKGTHPEDPEKPSEFHHYDDEWRVTKGSDGNPRWDQIRKGGREV
;
A
#
# COMPACT_ATOMS: atom_id res chain seq x y z
N MET A 1 -41.93 27.59 23.60
CA MET A 1 -42.38 26.77 22.45
C MET A 1 -42.01 27.51 21.19
N THR A 2 -40.93 27.12 20.52
CA THR A 2 -40.53 27.74 19.25
C THR A 2 -40.38 26.61 18.25
N GLN A 3 -41.27 26.61 17.26
CA GLN A 3 -41.44 25.57 16.24
C GLN A 3 -40.20 25.46 15.36
N PHE A 4 -39.70 24.24 15.19
CA PHE A 4 -38.84 23.87 14.07
C PHE A 4 -39.66 23.97 12.77
N LYS A 5 -39.37 24.96 11.93
CA LYS A 5 -39.96 25.11 10.59
C LYS A 5 -39.04 24.50 9.53
N THR A 6 -39.50 23.37 8.97
CA THR A 6 -39.52 22.95 7.56
C THR A 6 -38.28 23.12 6.66
N ALA A 7 -37.87 21.97 6.10
CA ALA A 7 -36.87 21.72 5.07
C ALA A 7 -37.02 22.57 3.79
N SER A 8 -36.55 23.82 3.83
CA SER A 8 -36.39 24.65 2.62
C SER A 8 -35.23 25.66 2.72
N MET A 9 -34.25 25.41 3.59
CA MET A 9 -32.95 26.05 3.40
C MET A 9 -32.27 25.38 2.21
N LYS A 10 -32.32 26.06 1.05
CA LYS A 10 -31.40 25.79 -0.05
C LYS A 10 -29.99 25.68 0.54
N PRO A 11 -29.18 24.67 0.16
CA PRO A 11 -27.80 24.62 0.61
C PRO A 11 -27.14 25.96 0.31
N LEU A 12 -26.27 26.42 1.21
CA LEU A 12 -25.54 27.70 1.13
C LEU A 12 -24.72 27.90 -0.16
N PHE A 13 -24.77 26.93 -1.10
CA PHE A 13 -23.86 26.73 -2.22
C PHE A 13 -24.60 26.36 -3.51
N SER A 14 -25.80 26.90 -3.75
CA SER A 14 -26.57 26.64 -4.99
C SER A 14 -26.00 27.27 -6.27
N ASP A 15 -24.89 28.02 -6.17
CA ASP A 15 -24.23 28.64 -7.31
C ASP A 15 -22.80 28.11 -7.46
N GLN A 16 -22.57 27.17 -8.38
CA GLN A 16 -21.24 26.70 -8.75
C GLN A 16 -20.34 27.84 -9.27
N LYS A 17 -20.91 28.94 -9.78
CA LYS A 17 -20.13 30.11 -10.23
C LYS A 17 -19.51 30.88 -9.06
N ALA A 18 -20.05 30.76 -7.85
CA ALA A 18 -19.48 31.38 -6.65
C ALA A 18 -18.12 30.76 -6.27
N PHE A 19 -17.82 29.55 -6.77
CA PHE A 19 -16.50 28.94 -6.66
C PHE A 19 -15.53 29.42 -7.74
N GLY A 20 -15.94 30.18 -8.77
CA GLY A 20 -15.05 30.55 -9.88
C GLY A 20 -14.34 29.35 -10.51
N GLU A 21 -13.11 29.53 -10.98
CA GLU A 21 -12.21 28.43 -11.41
C GLU A 21 -11.81 27.48 -10.26
N PHE A 22 -12.33 27.66 -9.04
CA PHE A 22 -12.15 26.77 -7.88
C PHE A 22 -13.29 25.75 -7.73
N ALA A 23 -14.04 25.43 -8.79
CA ALA A 23 -14.73 24.14 -8.84
C ALA A 23 -13.63 23.06 -8.87
N ILE A 24 -13.26 22.56 -7.69
CA ILE A 24 -12.07 21.75 -7.34
C ILE A 24 -11.92 20.44 -8.14
N PHE A 25 -12.93 20.10 -8.92
CA PHE A 25 -13.13 18.78 -9.46
C PHE A 25 -13.38 18.90 -10.96
N ASP A 26 -12.38 18.58 -11.78
CA ASP A 26 -12.50 18.76 -13.23
C ASP A 26 -13.28 17.62 -13.93
N GLU A 27 -13.58 16.51 -13.22
CA GLU A 27 -14.16 15.30 -13.83
C GLU A 27 -15.28 14.62 -13.03
N PRO A 28 -16.30 14.05 -13.70
CA PRO A 28 -17.30 13.18 -13.08
C PRO A 28 -16.70 11.89 -12.50
N PRO A 29 -17.18 11.41 -11.33
CA PRO A 29 -18.30 11.96 -10.56
C PRO A 29 -17.93 13.06 -9.55
N THR A 30 -16.63 13.27 -9.28
CA THR A 30 -16.19 14.23 -8.26
C THR A 30 -16.58 15.68 -8.56
N ASN A 31 -16.71 16.05 -9.85
CA ASN A 31 -17.16 17.38 -10.27
C ASN A 31 -18.59 17.74 -9.92
N GLN A 32 -19.33 16.76 -9.40
CA GLN A 32 -20.69 16.91 -8.94
C GLN A 32 -20.78 16.81 -7.41
N THR A 33 -19.67 16.65 -6.69
CA THR A 33 -19.67 16.50 -5.23
C THR A 33 -19.45 17.85 -4.52
N TYR A 34 -20.13 18.06 -3.39
CA TYR A 34 -19.87 19.19 -2.48
C TYR A 34 -19.26 18.76 -1.13
N ALA A 35 -19.08 17.46 -0.91
CA ALA A 35 -18.35 16.90 0.22
C ALA A 35 -17.56 15.65 -0.18
N THR A 36 -16.55 15.31 0.62
CA THR A 36 -15.70 14.13 0.36
C THR A 36 -16.40 12.81 0.64
N SER A 37 -15.98 11.76 -0.07
CA SER A 37 -16.51 10.41 0.07
C SER A 37 -15.40 9.37 0.26
N ARG A 38 -15.77 8.25 0.88
CA ARG A 38 -14.99 7.02 1.02
C ARG A 38 -15.89 5.85 0.66
N TRP A 39 -15.52 5.08 -0.37
CA TRP A 39 -16.34 3.99 -0.89
C TRP A 39 -17.79 4.43 -1.11
N GLY A 40 -17.96 5.59 -1.77
CA GLY A 40 -19.22 6.31 -1.74
C GLY A 40 -19.67 6.93 -3.06
N LEU A 41 -18.82 7.00 -4.08
CA LEU A 41 -19.14 7.64 -5.36
C LEU A 41 -19.33 6.62 -6.48
N ASP A 42 -20.37 6.82 -7.28
CA ASP A 42 -20.65 6.04 -8.50
C ASP A 42 -20.62 6.93 -9.73
N ASN A 43 -20.71 6.31 -10.91
CA ASN A 43 -20.89 7.03 -12.15
C ASN A 43 -22.01 6.38 -13.01
N PRO A 44 -23.15 7.06 -13.23
CA PRO A 44 -23.49 8.40 -12.75
C PRO A 44 -23.68 8.47 -11.22
N ILE A 45 -23.44 9.65 -10.65
CA ILE A 45 -23.59 9.89 -9.20
C ILE A 45 -25.08 10.11 -8.84
N THR A 46 -25.53 9.61 -7.70
CA THR A 46 -26.89 9.87 -7.18
C THR A 46 -26.96 11.18 -6.40
N THR A 47 -28.17 11.73 -6.22
CA THR A 47 -28.38 12.95 -5.41
C THR A 47 -27.82 12.84 -3.99
N GLN A 48 -27.87 11.63 -3.39
CA GLN A 48 -27.31 11.41 -2.07
C GLN A 48 -25.77 11.50 -2.09
N GLN A 49 -25.13 10.88 -3.09
CA GLN A 49 -23.68 10.82 -3.23
C GLN A 49 -23.03 12.19 -3.50
N VAL A 50 -23.76 13.14 -4.10
CA VAL A 50 -23.34 14.54 -4.25
C VAL A 50 -22.96 15.16 -2.89
N SER A 51 -23.61 14.69 -1.81
CA SER A 51 -23.42 15.16 -0.43
C SER A 51 -22.26 14.52 0.32
N GLY A 52 -21.53 13.62 -0.32
CA GLY A 52 -20.52 12.79 0.32
C GLY A 52 -21.12 11.55 1.01
N ILE A 53 -20.49 10.39 0.80
CA ILE A 53 -20.79 9.15 1.55
C ILE A 53 -19.49 8.66 2.18
N VAL A 54 -19.51 8.42 3.49
CA VAL A 54 -18.37 7.89 4.24
C VAL A 54 -18.71 6.48 4.73
N ASN A 55 -18.29 5.47 3.98
CA ASN A 55 -18.50 4.07 4.34
C ASN A 55 -17.29 3.51 5.11
N ASN A 56 -17.21 3.82 6.41
CA ASN A 56 -16.11 3.34 7.26
C ASN A 56 -16.07 1.81 7.43
N GLN A 57 -17.19 1.10 7.22
CA GLN A 57 -17.19 -0.37 7.24
C GLN A 57 -16.38 -0.92 6.06
N ALA A 58 -16.59 -0.39 4.85
CA ALA A 58 -15.82 -0.78 3.67
C ALA A 58 -14.34 -0.42 3.82
N VAL A 59 -14.02 0.76 4.39
CA VAL A 59 -12.65 1.14 4.73
C VAL A 59 -12.01 0.13 5.67
N ASN A 60 -12.68 -0.20 6.79
CA ASN A 60 -12.17 -1.17 7.75
C ASN A 60 -11.96 -2.54 7.11
N ALA A 61 -12.92 -3.00 6.31
CA ALA A 61 -12.84 -4.29 5.62
C ALA A 61 -11.69 -4.32 4.61
N ALA A 62 -11.45 -3.23 3.86
CA ALA A 62 -10.34 -3.13 2.93
C ALA A 62 -8.97 -3.15 3.65
N LEU A 63 -8.83 -2.40 4.74
CA LEU A 63 -7.62 -2.36 5.56
C LEU A 63 -7.30 -3.71 6.24
N GLN A 64 -8.31 -4.54 6.47
CA GLN A 64 -8.16 -5.87 7.08
C GLN A 64 -7.89 -6.99 6.07
N LYS A 65 -7.94 -6.71 4.76
CA LYS A 65 -7.66 -7.72 3.73
C LYS A 65 -6.16 -7.89 3.49
N PRO A 66 -5.72 -9.12 3.12
CA PRO A 66 -6.52 -10.32 2.95
C PRO A 66 -6.87 -11.05 4.27
N LEU A 67 -8.05 -11.71 4.33
CA LEU A 67 -8.62 -12.32 5.54
C LEU A 67 -7.98 -13.64 5.99
N TRP A 68 -7.21 -14.32 5.12
CA TRP A 68 -6.52 -15.56 5.49
C TRP A 68 -5.45 -15.33 6.57
N ALA A 69 -5.04 -14.08 6.78
CA ALA A 69 -4.02 -13.66 7.72
C ALA A 69 -4.56 -13.35 9.12
N ASN A 70 -5.64 -14.02 9.54
CA ASN A 70 -6.16 -13.81 10.88
C ASN A 70 -5.11 -14.25 11.94
N VAL A 71 -4.49 -13.29 12.63
CA VAL A 71 -3.64 -13.47 13.81
C VAL A 71 -4.11 -12.48 14.87
N THR A 72 -4.63 -13.03 15.97
CA THR A 72 -5.20 -12.30 17.10
C THR A 72 -4.09 -11.84 18.04
N ASN A 73 -3.33 -10.80 17.68
CA ASN A 73 -2.59 -10.07 18.72
C ASN A 73 -3.55 -9.15 19.51
N ALA A 74 -3.12 -8.65 20.67
CA ALA A 74 -3.97 -7.84 21.55
C ALA A 74 -4.49 -6.53 20.92
N GLU A 75 -3.90 -6.10 19.80
CA GLU A 75 -4.29 -4.91 19.04
C GLU A 75 -5.11 -5.24 17.79
N GLY A 76 -5.35 -6.52 17.48
CA GLY A 76 -6.10 -6.96 16.30
C GLY A 76 -5.47 -6.53 14.98
N LEU A 77 -4.14 -6.66 14.83
CA LEU A 77 -3.43 -6.35 13.59
C LEU A 77 -3.33 -7.59 12.68
N TRP A 78 -3.50 -7.38 11.37
CA TRP A 78 -3.71 -8.46 10.40
C TRP A 78 -2.83 -8.33 9.15
N GLY A 79 -2.69 -9.44 8.42
CA GLY A 79 -2.38 -9.34 6.99
C GLY A 79 -0.91 -9.28 6.61
N THR A 80 -0.72 -9.33 5.30
CA THR A 80 0.54 -8.95 4.64
C THR A 80 0.87 -7.48 4.87
N PHE A 81 -0.10 -6.63 5.20
CA PHE A 81 0.14 -5.20 5.42
C PHE A 81 0.89 -4.93 6.73
N ALA A 82 0.48 -5.55 7.86
CA ALA A 82 1.22 -5.46 9.11
C ALA A 82 2.63 -6.05 9.00
N GLU A 83 2.79 -7.16 8.25
CA GLU A 83 4.09 -7.75 7.96
C GLU A 83 5.00 -6.81 7.13
N GLN A 84 4.44 -6.11 6.14
CA GLN A 84 5.18 -5.09 5.39
C GLN A 84 5.61 -3.93 6.29
N VAL A 85 4.72 -3.45 7.17
CA VAL A 85 5.08 -2.41 8.17
C VAL A 85 6.18 -2.91 9.11
N SER A 86 6.13 -4.17 9.55
CA SER A 86 7.18 -4.79 10.36
C SER A 86 8.53 -4.75 9.63
N ARG A 87 8.55 -5.13 8.34
CA ARG A 87 9.76 -5.09 7.49
C ARG A 87 10.30 -3.67 7.26
N LEU A 88 9.46 -2.64 7.25
CA LEU A 88 9.92 -1.24 7.19
C LEU A 88 10.76 -0.81 8.41
N PHE A 89 10.58 -1.48 9.56
CA PHE A 89 11.28 -1.13 10.80
C PHE A 89 12.51 -1.99 11.09
N VAL A 90 12.86 -2.92 10.20
CA VAL A 90 14.08 -3.72 10.33
C VAL A 90 15.24 -2.94 9.71
N PRO A 91 16.22 -2.46 10.49
CA PRO A 91 17.24 -1.53 9.98
C PRO A 91 18.13 -2.12 8.88
N THR A 92 18.34 -3.43 8.91
CA THR A 92 19.18 -4.13 7.92
C THR A 92 18.54 -4.25 6.54
N ASN A 93 17.26 -3.90 6.39
CA ASN A 93 16.56 -4.00 5.11
C ASN A 93 16.89 -2.87 4.13
N PHE A 94 17.51 -1.77 4.60
CA PHE A 94 17.77 -0.57 3.79
C PHE A 94 19.25 -0.21 3.77
N GLY A 95 19.85 -0.20 2.58
CA GLY A 95 21.22 0.25 2.36
C GLY A 95 21.35 1.78 2.21
N ASN A 96 20.25 2.47 1.89
CA ASN A 96 20.22 3.92 1.71
C ASN A 96 18.82 4.51 1.98
N PHE A 97 18.74 5.84 2.06
CA PHE A 97 17.48 6.54 2.36
C PHE A 97 16.42 6.37 1.26
N ALA A 98 16.81 6.38 -0.02
CA ALA A 98 15.88 6.25 -1.13
C ALA A 98 15.17 4.88 -1.16
N GLU A 99 15.82 3.81 -0.68
CA GLU A 99 15.19 2.49 -0.57
C GLU A 99 13.95 2.53 0.31
N PHE A 100 14.05 3.17 1.47
CA PHE A 100 12.94 3.39 2.40
C PHE A 100 11.93 4.42 1.88
N ALA A 101 12.41 5.57 1.39
CA ALA A 101 11.59 6.77 1.28
C ALA A 101 10.64 6.79 0.07
N THR A 102 10.97 6.12 -1.02
CA THR A 102 10.26 6.32 -2.30
C THR A 102 10.04 5.06 -3.10
N THR A 103 9.00 5.06 -3.92
CA THR A 103 8.76 4.09 -4.99
C THR A 103 9.69 4.30 -6.17
N ALA A 104 10.43 5.40 -6.30
CA ALA A 104 11.36 5.56 -7.42
C ALA A 104 12.43 4.46 -7.42
N HIS A 105 12.58 3.80 -8.56
CA HIS A 105 13.62 2.79 -8.76
C HIS A 105 14.99 3.45 -9.01
N GLY A 106 16.03 2.85 -8.42
CA GLY A 106 17.44 3.22 -8.61
C GLY A 106 18.33 1.99 -8.42
N ASP A 107 19.60 2.17 -8.08
CA ASP A 107 20.60 1.11 -7.91
C ASP A 107 20.43 0.30 -6.60
N GLN A 108 19.23 -0.23 -6.41
CA GLN A 108 18.81 -0.85 -5.16
C GLN A 108 18.80 -2.37 -5.29
N GLY A 109 19.22 -3.05 -4.23
CA GLY A 109 19.12 -4.51 -4.15
C GLY A 109 17.65 -4.97 -4.10
N PRO A 110 17.37 -6.26 -4.34
CA PRO A 110 16.01 -6.79 -4.33
C PRO A 110 15.27 -6.59 -2.99
N ALA A 111 15.99 -6.49 -1.87
CA ALA A 111 15.37 -6.18 -0.57
C ALA A 111 14.80 -4.75 -0.51
N GLY A 112 15.39 -3.80 -1.25
CA GLY A 112 15.05 -2.38 -1.21
C GLY A 112 13.77 -1.99 -1.96
N TYR A 113 12.95 -2.94 -2.41
CA TYR A 113 11.73 -2.65 -3.19
C TYR A 113 10.52 -2.30 -2.33
N LEU A 114 10.52 -2.66 -1.05
CA LEU A 114 9.51 -2.24 -0.09
C LEU A 114 9.83 -0.82 0.41
N SER A 115 8.92 0.13 0.24
CA SER A 115 9.13 1.53 0.66
C SER A 115 7.92 2.06 1.43
N ILE A 116 8.14 3.12 2.22
CA ILE A 116 7.06 3.81 2.92
C ILE A 116 6.06 4.43 1.94
N GLU A 117 6.53 5.01 0.82
CA GLU A 117 5.66 5.57 -0.22
C GLU A 117 4.75 4.48 -0.82
N MET A 118 5.26 3.26 -1.00
CA MET A 118 4.44 2.13 -1.47
C MET A 118 3.28 1.83 -0.51
N LEU A 119 3.55 1.68 0.80
CA LEU A 119 2.49 1.39 1.77
C LEU A 119 1.51 2.57 1.92
N HIS A 120 2.04 3.79 1.88
CA HIS A 120 1.24 5.01 1.83
C HIS A 120 0.23 4.97 0.67
N ASN A 121 0.66 4.60 -0.54
CA ASN A 121 -0.20 4.52 -1.72
C ASN A 121 -1.33 3.49 -1.54
N CYS A 122 -1.05 2.35 -0.91
CA CYS A 122 -2.08 1.35 -0.62
C CYS A 122 -3.16 1.89 0.33
N ILE A 123 -2.78 2.63 1.38
CA ILE A 123 -3.73 3.18 2.36
C ILE A 123 -4.65 4.22 1.71
N HIS A 124 -4.14 5.03 0.78
CA HIS A 124 -4.97 5.94 0.00
C HIS A 124 -6.11 5.20 -0.71
N ASP A 125 -5.78 4.13 -1.40
CA ASP A 125 -6.72 3.36 -2.20
C ASP A 125 -7.69 2.52 -1.34
N PHE A 126 -7.21 1.91 -0.25
CA PHE A 126 -8.05 1.19 0.71
C PHE A 126 -9.02 2.13 1.43
N THR A 127 -8.63 3.38 1.68
CA THR A 127 -9.47 4.37 2.36
C THR A 127 -10.49 5.00 1.42
N GLY A 128 -10.09 5.38 0.21
CA GLY A 128 -11.00 6.05 -0.71
C GLY A 128 -11.92 5.08 -1.44
N GLY A 129 -11.49 3.85 -1.68
CA GLY A 129 -12.26 2.87 -2.44
C GLY A 129 -11.90 2.90 -3.91
N VAL A 130 -11.41 1.76 -4.38
CA VAL A 130 -10.93 1.53 -5.75
C VAL A 130 -11.61 0.31 -6.33
N GLY A 131 -12.89 0.09 -6.01
CA GLY A 131 -13.50 -1.18 -6.33
C GLY A 131 -15.00 -1.31 -6.12
N TRP A 132 -15.43 -2.54 -6.32
CA TRP A 132 -16.76 -3.04 -6.01
C TRP A 132 -16.99 -3.10 -4.51
N THR A 133 -18.16 -2.65 -4.08
CA THR A 133 -18.63 -2.82 -2.70
C THR A 133 -19.42 -4.12 -2.61
N PRO A 134 -19.04 -5.05 -1.72
CA PRO A 134 -19.84 -6.24 -1.47
C PRO A 134 -21.22 -5.92 -0.94
N ASP A 135 -22.20 -6.76 -1.25
CA ASP A 135 -23.54 -6.65 -0.65
C ASP A 135 -23.42 -6.58 0.88
N VAL A 136 -24.08 -5.59 1.49
CA VAL A 136 -24.05 -5.25 2.92
C VAL A 136 -24.24 -6.45 3.88
N PRO A 137 -25.01 -7.52 3.57
CA PRO A 137 -25.09 -8.71 4.42
C PRO A 137 -23.78 -9.51 4.56
N ALA A 138 -22.81 -9.34 3.65
CA ALA A 138 -21.53 -10.07 3.67
C ALA A 138 -20.47 -9.45 4.59
N LEU A 139 -20.70 -8.23 5.11
CA LEU A 139 -19.73 -7.48 5.93
C LEU A 139 -19.91 -7.63 7.46
N GLY A 140 -20.73 -8.58 7.90
CA GLY A 140 -21.02 -8.81 9.33
C GLY A 140 -22.07 -7.83 9.88
N THR A 141 -22.97 -8.35 10.71
CA THR A 141 -24.25 -7.72 11.07
C THR A 141 -24.17 -6.58 12.09
N ASP A 142 -22.97 -6.10 12.45
CA ASP A 142 -22.82 -5.31 13.67
C ASP A 142 -22.99 -3.79 13.50
N ASN A 143 -23.21 -3.29 12.28
CA ASN A 143 -23.80 -1.95 12.09
C ASN A 143 -24.73 -1.93 10.87
N PRO A 144 -26.01 -1.54 11.03
CA PRO A 144 -26.95 -1.44 9.92
C PRO A 144 -26.52 -0.33 8.94
N PRO A 145 -26.96 -0.39 7.66
CA PRO A 145 -26.72 0.67 6.69
C PRO A 145 -27.21 2.02 7.23
N PRO A 146 -26.65 3.15 6.74
CA PRO A 146 -27.03 4.48 7.19
C PRO A 146 -28.56 4.66 7.17
N PRO A 147 -29.16 5.36 8.16
CA PRO A 147 -30.59 5.61 8.16
C PRO A 147 -30.99 6.32 6.85
N GLY A 148 -31.82 5.66 6.03
CA GLY A 148 -32.30 6.19 4.75
C GLY A 148 -31.80 5.48 3.49
N ALA A 149 -31.05 4.37 3.59
CA ALA A 149 -30.85 3.48 2.46
C ALA A 149 -32.19 2.82 2.07
N ASP A 150 -32.82 3.35 1.01
CA ASP A 150 -34.06 2.80 0.47
C ASP A 150 -33.78 1.40 -0.09
N SER A 151 -34.58 0.40 0.32
CA SER A 151 -34.50 -0.96 -0.23
C SER A 151 -34.79 -1.04 -1.73
N ALA A 152 -35.31 0.04 -2.32
CA ALA A 152 -35.55 0.17 -3.75
C ALA A 152 -34.31 0.57 -4.57
N ASP A 153 -33.28 1.15 -3.95
CA ASP A 153 -32.01 1.50 -4.60
C ASP A 153 -30.91 0.53 -4.13
N PRO A 154 -30.47 -0.44 -4.97
CA PRO A 154 -29.41 -1.37 -4.58
C PRO A 154 -28.12 -0.59 -4.25
N PRO A 155 -27.30 -1.08 -3.30
CA PRO A 155 -26.03 -0.43 -2.98
C PRO A 155 -25.20 -0.24 -4.26
N PRO A 156 -24.42 0.86 -4.31
CA PRO A 156 -23.61 1.18 -5.47
C PRO A 156 -22.78 0.00 -5.96
N LYS A 157 -22.67 -0.20 -7.27
CA LYS A 157 -21.95 -1.35 -7.85
C LYS A 157 -20.43 -1.16 -7.79
N TYR A 158 -19.96 0.09 -7.77
CA TYR A 158 -18.55 0.45 -7.66
C TYR A 158 -18.45 1.77 -6.92
N ALA A 159 -17.69 1.81 -5.83
CA ALA A 159 -17.67 2.97 -4.96
C ALA A 159 -16.26 3.55 -4.85
N TYR A 160 -16.12 4.80 -5.31
CA TYR A 160 -14.88 5.58 -5.24
C TYR A 160 -14.93 6.60 -4.11
N GLY A 161 -13.78 7.20 -3.85
CA GLY A 161 -13.64 8.26 -2.87
C GLY A 161 -12.39 9.08 -3.10
N HIS A 162 -12.40 10.27 -2.51
CA HIS A 162 -11.42 11.32 -2.73
C HIS A 162 -10.00 10.89 -2.36
N MET A 163 -9.84 10.01 -1.36
CA MET A 163 -8.53 9.50 -0.92
C MET A 163 -7.76 8.71 -2.00
N THR A 164 -8.38 8.26 -3.09
CA THR A 164 -7.72 7.49 -4.16
C THR A 164 -7.17 8.35 -5.31
N ASP A 165 -7.46 9.66 -5.30
CA ASP A 165 -6.98 10.59 -6.31
C ASP A 165 -6.01 11.59 -5.69
N LEU A 166 -4.78 11.63 -6.21
CA LEU A 166 -3.72 12.50 -5.72
C LEU A 166 -4.10 14.00 -5.71
N GLY A 167 -4.96 14.44 -6.63
CA GLY A 167 -5.45 15.82 -6.69
C GLY A 167 -6.51 16.15 -5.65
N LEU A 168 -7.18 15.13 -5.09
CA LEU A 168 -8.36 15.31 -4.23
C LEU A 168 -8.21 14.75 -2.82
N ALA A 169 -7.21 13.89 -2.57
CA ALA A 169 -7.08 13.18 -1.32
C ALA A 169 -6.99 14.12 -0.10
N ALA A 170 -6.28 15.24 -0.23
CA ALA A 170 -6.09 16.21 0.86
C ALA A 170 -7.37 16.91 1.34
N PHE A 171 -8.47 16.84 0.58
CA PHE A 171 -9.76 17.36 1.03
C PHE A 171 -10.46 16.46 2.05
N ASP A 172 -10.16 15.16 2.07
CA ASP A 172 -10.70 14.27 3.09
C ASP A 172 -9.90 14.45 4.38
N PRO A 173 -10.51 14.81 5.53
CA PRO A 173 -9.78 15.04 6.77
C PRO A 173 -8.88 13.89 7.22
N ILE A 174 -9.17 12.63 6.84
CA ILE A 174 -8.33 11.49 7.21
C ILE A 174 -6.95 11.50 6.53
N PHE A 175 -6.81 12.25 5.43
CA PHE A 175 -5.53 12.48 4.77
C PHE A 175 -4.45 12.92 5.77
N TRP A 176 -4.77 13.90 6.61
CA TRP A 176 -3.83 14.47 7.56
C TRP A 176 -3.45 13.49 8.68
N LEU A 177 -4.38 12.62 9.09
CA LEU A 177 -4.10 11.57 10.08
C LEU A 177 -3.23 10.46 9.47
N HIS A 178 -3.50 10.08 8.22
CA HIS A 178 -2.65 9.16 7.47
C HIS A 178 -1.22 9.70 7.33
N HIS A 179 -1.07 10.93 6.85
CA HIS A 179 0.24 11.57 6.70
C HIS A 179 0.95 11.84 8.04
N CYS A 180 0.22 12.05 9.14
CA CYS A 180 0.81 12.11 10.48
C CYS A 180 1.46 10.77 10.88
N ASN A 181 0.85 9.63 10.51
CA ASN A 181 1.45 8.32 10.74
C ASN A 181 2.58 8.00 9.74
N VAL A 182 2.58 8.57 8.53
CA VAL A 182 3.72 8.48 7.60
C VAL A 182 4.92 9.25 8.17
N ASP A 183 4.71 10.44 8.71
CA ASP A 183 5.77 11.21 9.40
C ASP A 183 6.29 10.46 10.64
N ARG A 184 5.40 9.83 11.43
CA ARG A 184 5.78 8.92 12.52
C ARG A 184 6.70 7.79 12.05
N GLN A 185 6.38 7.17 10.93
CA GLN A 185 7.20 6.08 10.37
C GLN A 185 8.56 6.58 9.88
N LEU A 186 8.64 7.78 9.30
CA LEU A 186 9.90 8.43 8.96
C LEU A 186 10.76 8.71 10.21
N ALA A 187 10.16 9.25 11.27
CA ALA A 187 10.83 9.52 12.55
C ALA A 187 11.36 8.24 13.21
N ILE A 188 10.58 7.14 13.16
CA ILE A 188 11.03 5.81 13.60
C ILE A 188 12.20 5.34 12.74
N PHE A 189 12.10 5.43 11.42
CA PHE A 189 13.18 5.05 10.51
C PHE A 189 14.47 5.81 10.83
N GLN A 190 14.41 7.13 10.97
CA GLN A 190 15.56 7.97 11.30
C GLN A 190 16.16 7.65 12.69
N SER A 191 15.34 7.18 13.63
CA SER A 191 15.79 6.77 14.97
C SER A 191 16.46 5.39 14.99
N LEU A 192 16.15 4.54 14.02
CA LEU A 192 16.66 3.16 13.93
C LEU A 192 17.78 2.97 12.91
N ASN A 193 17.89 3.86 11.92
CA ASN A 193 18.80 3.72 10.79
C ASN A 193 19.87 4.81 10.79
N SER A 194 21.11 4.42 10.48
CA SER A 194 22.27 5.32 10.37
C SER A 194 22.69 5.59 8.92
N VAL A 195 21.87 5.23 7.93
CA VAL A 195 22.16 5.52 6.53
C VAL A 195 22.26 7.03 6.30
N PRO A 196 23.15 7.51 5.40
CA PRO A 196 23.27 8.95 5.17
C PRO A 196 21.93 9.54 4.70
N TRP A 197 21.54 10.68 5.28
CA TRP A 197 20.34 11.40 4.86
C TRP A 197 20.42 11.74 3.37
N TRP A 198 19.30 11.57 2.66
CA TRP A 198 19.22 11.80 1.22
C TRP A 198 20.03 10.85 0.32
N SER A 199 20.67 9.81 0.88
CA SER A 199 21.42 8.82 0.10
C SER A 199 20.54 7.98 -0.85
N GLY A 200 21.15 7.47 -1.93
CA GLY A 200 20.48 6.60 -2.90
C GLY A 200 19.57 7.31 -3.90
N ARG A 201 19.54 8.65 -3.87
CA ARG A 201 18.81 9.49 -4.83
C ARG A 201 19.68 9.84 -6.04
N SER A 202 19.04 10.05 -7.18
CA SER A 202 19.74 10.47 -8.39
C SER A 202 19.90 11.99 -8.38
N VAL A 203 21.14 12.47 -8.27
CA VAL A 203 21.45 13.91 -8.28
C VAL A 203 21.06 14.63 -9.57
N THR A 204 20.81 13.88 -10.65
CA THR A 204 20.38 14.46 -11.94
C THR A 204 18.86 14.54 -12.08
N ILE A 205 18.13 13.69 -11.36
CA ILE A 205 16.67 13.54 -11.48
C ILE A 205 15.99 14.22 -10.30
N ASP A 206 16.41 13.87 -9.09
CA ASP A 206 15.81 14.27 -7.83
C ASP A 206 16.30 15.65 -7.38
N PRO A 207 15.44 16.44 -6.71
CA PRO A 207 15.87 17.61 -5.97
C PRO A 207 16.92 17.26 -4.92
N ALA A 208 17.85 18.19 -4.65
CA ALA A 208 18.80 18.08 -3.55
C ALA A 208 18.08 18.26 -2.20
N SER A 209 18.72 17.84 -1.10
CA SER A 209 18.12 17.91 0.24
C SER A 209 17.92 19.35 0.74
N ASP A 210 18.72 20.29 0.23
CA ASP A 210 18.66 21.73 0.47
C ASP A 210 17.76 22.47 -0.54
N SER A 211 17.09 21.75 -1.45
CA SER A 211 16.15 22.36 -2.37
C SER A 211 14.91 22.85 -1.64
N PRO A 212 14.38 24.05 -1.98
CA PRO A 212 13.17 24.60 -1.37
C PRO A 212 11.95 23.67 -1.49
N LEU A 213 11.26 23.44 -0.39
CA LEU A 213 9.99 22.72 -0.32
C LEU A 213 8.82 23.70 -0.48
N TYR A 214 8.52 24.07 -1.72
CA TYR A 214 7.39 24.94 -2.03
C TYR A 214 6.03 24.29 -1.68
N PRO A 215 5.04 25.08 -1.21
CA PRO A 215 5.05 26.51 -0.93
C PRO A 215 5.31 26.85 0.56
N PHE A 216 6.05 26.02 1.30
CA PHE A 216 6.13 26.10 2.75
C PHE A 216 7.20 27.09 3.19
N HIS A 217 6.79 28.28 3.66
CA HIS A 217 7.71 29.27 4.18
C HIS A 217 8.22 28.92 5.59
N SER A 218 9.50 29.14 5.85
CA SER A 218 10.15 28.94 7.15
C SER A 218 10.21 30.21 8.00
N ASP A 219 10.03 31.38 7.39
CA ASP A 219 10.09 32.67 8.07
C ASP A 219 9.18 33.74 7.41
N THR A 220 9.15 34.93 8.02
CA THR A 220 8.40 36.09 7.51
C THR A 220 9.05 36.76 6.30
N ASN A 221 10.26 36.36 5.91
CA ASN A 221 10.98 36.87 4.75
C ASN A 221 10.75 35.99 3.51
N PHE A 222 9.81 35.04 3.58
CA PHE A 222 9.52 34.08 2.52
C PHE A 222 10.71 33.15 2.21
N GLY A 223 11.58 32.90 3.20
CA GLY A 223 12.45 31.73 3.21
C GLY A 223 11.61 30.46 3.12
N HIS A 224 12.15 29.39 2.54
CA HIS A 224 11.42 28.13 2.37
C HIS A 224 12.08 27.03 3.20
N TRP A 225 11.27 26.14 3.77
CA TRP A 225 11.79 24.94 4.40
C TRP A 225 12.52 24.06 3.39
N THR A 226 13.55 23.37 3.86
CA THR A 226 14.32 22.35 3.12
C THR A 226 14.24 21.00 3.82
N SER A 227 14.60 19.93 3.13
CA SER A 227 14.60 18.59 3.75
C SER A 227 15.70 18.46 4.82
N ASP A 228 16.80 19.19 4.69
CA ASP A 228 17.86 19.23 5.70
C ASP A 228 17.42 19.89 7.01
N GLU A 229 16.65 20.98 6.94
CA GLU A 229 16.10 21.64 8.12
C GLU A 229 15.03 20.80 8.83
N LEU A 230 14.25 20.05 8.05
CA LEU A 230 13.18 19.19 8.56
C LEU A 230 13.67 17.81 9.03
N ARG A 231 14.95 17.47 8.80
CA ARG A 231 15.52 16.18 9.22
C ARG A 231 15.35 15.94 10.73
N VAL A 232 15.46 16.99 11.55
CA VAL A 232 15.27 16.93 13.01
C VAL A 232 13.88 17.47 13.32
N TRP A 233 12.85 16.61 13.16
CA TRP A 233 11.44 16.99 13.31
C TRP A 233 11.10 17.59 14.69
N THR A 234 11.86 17.24 15.73
CA THR A 234 11.65 17.80 17.08
C THR A 234 11.89 19.31 17.15
N ASN A 235 12.62 19.90 16.19
CA ASN A 235 12.75 21.35 16.06
C ASN A 235 11.42 22.05 15.74
N LEU A 236 10.43 21.31 15.22
CA LEU A 236 9.07 21.80 14.99
C LEU A 236 8.17 21.72 16.23
N GLY A 237 8.70 21.25 17.37
CA GLY A 237 7.99 21.24 18.65
C GLY A 237 7.09 20.03 18.90
N TYR A 238 7.28 18.93 18.17
CA TYR A 238 6.53 17.68 18.37
C TYR A 238 7.43 16.43 18.41
N THR A 239 6.88 15.35 18.96
CA THR A 239 7.47 13.99 18.91
C THR A 239 6.36 12.94 19.03
N TYR A 240 6.74 11.66 18.93
CA TYR A 240 5.83 10.52 19.00
C TYR A 240 6.05 9.69 20.25
N ASP A 241 4.96 9.16 20.83
CA ASP A 241 5.00 8.36 22.06
C ASP A 241 5.91 7.12 21.96
N ASP A 242 6.04 6.53 20.76
CA ASP A 242 6.96 5.40 20.53
C ASP A 242 8.42 5.77 20.82
N LEU A 243 8.79 7.03 20.55
CA LEU A 243 10.14 7.56 20.67
C LEU A 243 10.41 8.13 22.07
N SER A 244 9.36 8.29 22.88
CA SER A 244 9.46 8.78 24.25
C SER A 244 10.34 7.88 25.13
N PRO A 245 11.10 8.46 26.08
CA PRO A 245 11.93 7.69 27.01
C PRO A 245 11.16 6.56 27.71
N THR A 246 11.87 5.48 28.05
CA THR A 246 11.28 4.49 28.94
C THR A 246 11.00 5.13 30.30
N LYS A 247 9.83 4.85 30.90
CA LYS A 247 9.49 5.33 32.24
C LYS A 247 10.61 5.03 33.24
N GLY A 248 11.10 6.06 33.94
CA GLY A 248 12.21 5.96 34.90
C GLY A 248 13.61 6.04 34.29
N SER A 249 13.74 6.21 32.97
CA SER A 249 15.01 6.50 32.29
C SER A 249 15.31 8.00 32.33
N ASN A 250 16.59 8.34 32.54
CA ASN A 250 17.10 9.72 32.36
C ASN A 250 17.52 10.01 30.90
N ALA A 251 17.41 9.04 30.00
CA ALA A 251 17.71 9.23 28.58
C ALA A 251 16.66 10.13 27.91
N PRO A 252 17.05 10.97 26.93
CA PRO A 252 16.12 11.87 26.23
C PRO A 252 15.17 11.15 25.26
N ALA A 253 15.45 9.88 24.91
CA ALA A 253 14.63 9.06 24.03
C ALA A 253 14.69 7.57 24.42
N VAL A 254 13.82 6.74 23.83
CA VAL A 254 13.90 5.27 23.91
C VAL A 254 15.19 4.75 23.25
N SER A 255 15.74 3.63 23.74
CA SER A 255 16.86 2.99 23.05
C SER A 255 16.38 2.26 21.78
N PRO A 256 17.21 2.15 20.73
CA PRO A 256 16.85 1.45 19.50
C PRO A 256 16.36 0.02 19.73
N GLU A 257 16.98 -0.72 20.66
CA GLU A 257 16.61 -2.11 20.97
C GLU A 257 15.20 -2.20 21.54
N LYS A 258 14.85 -1.30 22.47
CA LYS A 258 13.51 -1.25 23.06
C LYS A 258 12.45 -0.81 22.06
N LEU A 259 12.79 0.13 21.18
CA LEU A 259 11.90 0.57 20.11
C LEU A 259 11.62 -0.60 19.15
N ILE A 260 12.67 -1.28 18.70
CA ILE A 260 12.57 -2.48 17.86
C ILE A 260 11.72 -3.57 18.54
N GLY A 261 11.91 -3.80 19.84
CA GLY A 261 11.09 -4.75 20.62
C GLY A 261 9.60 -4.41 20.59
N ARG A 262 9.25 -3.15 20.85
CA ARG A 262 7.85 -2.66 20.79
C ARG A 262 7.25 -2.83 19.39
N LEU A 263 8.00 -2.45 18.35
CA LEU A 263 7.54 -2.53 16.96
C LEU A 263 7.40 -3.99 16.50
N THR A 264 8.31 -4.88 16.89
CA THR A 264 8.24 -6.32 16.60
C THR A 264 7.04 -6.95 17.28
N ALA A 265 6.80 -6.64 18.56
CA ALA A 265 5.61 -7.13 19.28
C ALA A 265 4.30 -6.66 18.63
N LYS A 266 4.28 -5.42 18.13
CA LYS A 266 3.11 -4.81 17.50
C LYS A 266 2.85 -5.34 16.09
N TYR A 267 3.85 -5.30 15.21
CA TYR A 267 3.69 -5.53 13.78
C TYR A 267 4.20 -6.90 13.29
N GLY A 268 5.02 -7.60 14.08
CA GLY A 268 5.73 -8.84 13.70
C GLY A 268 4.85 -10.08 13.56
N VAL A 269 3.87 -10.06 12.66
CA VAL A 269 2.91 -11.16 12.45
C VAL A 269 3.60 -12.45 12.00
N LEU A 270 4.54 -12.38 11.04
CA LEU A 270 5.32 -13.56 10.63
C LEU A 270 6.18 -14.09 11.77
N ARG A 271 6.84 -13.19 12.53
CA ARG A 271 7.69 -13.56 13.66
C ARG A 271 6.92 -14.33 14.73
N ASN A 272 5.69 -13.91 15.03
CA ASN A 272 4.79 -14.59 15.95
C ASN A 272 4.37 -15.95 15.41
N LEU A 273 3.95 -16.02 14.14
CA LEU A 273 3.55 -17.30 13.54
C LEU A 273 4.69 -18.32 13.54
N LEU A 274 5.92 -17.90 13.21
CA LEU A 274 7.11 -18.75 13.23
C LEU A 274 7.38 -19.33 14.62
N LYS A 275 7.18 -18.52 15.68
CA LYS A 275 7.29 -18.98 17.07
C LYS A 275 6.24 -20.05 17.36
N ASP A 276 4.99 -19.80 16.99
CA ASP A 276 3.87 -20.70 17.27
C ASP A 276 4.02 -22.06 16.59
N VAL A 277 4.66 -22.11 15.42
CA VAL A 277 4.83 -23.35 14.65
C VAL A 277 6.22 -23.98 14.78
N SER A 278 7.11 -23.39 15.59
CA SER A 278 8.50 -23.85 15.79
C SER A 278 8.60 -25.33 16.20
N HIS A 279 7.63 -25.84 16.96
CA HIS A 279 7.56 -27.23 17.41
C HIS A 279 7.07 -28.21 16.33
N LYS A 280 6.56 -27.73 15.19
CA LYS A 280 5.98 -28.56 14.12
C LYS A 280 7.00 -29.08 13.10
N ASN A 281 8.28 -28.73 13.22
CA ASN A 281 9.37 -29.18 12.33
C ASN A 281 9.09 -28.98 10.83
N ILE A 282 8.45 -27.86 10.47
CA ILE A 282 8.17 -27.53 9.07
C ILE A 282 9.50 -27.24 8.37
N ALA A 283 9.75 -27.87 7.23
CA ALA A 283 10.98 -27.65 6.48
C ALA A 283 11.02 -26.25 5.83
N GLY A 284 12.18 -25.62 5.78
CA GLY A 284 12.40 -24.35 5.08
C GLY A 284 11.87 -23.11 5.80
N LEU A 285 11.65 -23.15 7.11
CA LEU A 285 11.28 -21.96 7.90
C LEU A 285 12.37 -20.88 7.90
N ASP A 286 13.58 -21.20 7.45
CA ASP A 286 14.70 -20.28 7.22
C ASP A 286 14.70 -19.66 5.81
N ASN A 287 13.70 -19.94 4.97
CA ASN A 287 13.55 -19.31 3.65
C ASN A 287 12.58 -18.13 3.71
N ASP A 288 12.86 -17.11 2.90
CA ASP A 288 11.95 -15.99 2.68
C ASP A 288 11.57 -15.87 1.21
N PHE A 289 10.35 -15.43 0.94
CA PHE A 289 9.80 -15.35 -0.40
C PHE A 289 9.12 -14.01 -0.62
N ILE A 290 9.47 -13.35 -1.72
CA ILE A 290 8.96 -12.03 -2.08
C ILE A 290 8.57 -11.97 -3.55
N ILE A 291 7.64 -11.07 -3.87
CA ILE A 291 7.39 -10.60 -5.23
C ILE A 291 7.95 -9.19 -5.33
N ASN A 292 8.88 -8.96 -6.25
CA ASN A 292 9.32 -7.62 -6.61
C ASN A 292 8.69 -7.21 -7.93
N VAL A 293 8.32 -5.94 -8.00
CA VAL A 293 7.65 -5.35 -9.16
C VAL A 293 8.39 -4.09 -9.56
N LEU A 294 8.77 -3.99 -10.84
CA LEU A 294 9.07 -2.71 -11.48
C LEU A 294 7.90 -2.34 -12.39
N TYR A 295 7.52 -1.07 -12.38
CA TYR A 295 6.43 -0.58 -13.20
C TYR A 295 6.63 0.89 -13.57
N ASN A 296 6.14 1.30 -14.73
CA ASN A 296 6.11 2.69 -15.13
C ASN A 296 4.79 3.33 -14.67
N ARG A 297 4.85 4.26 -13.70
CA ARG A 297 3.65 4.95 -13.19
C ARG A 297 2.93 5.79 -14.27
N TYR A 298 3.60 6.08 -15.38
CA TYR A 298 3.04 6.82 -16.52
C TYR A 298 2.60 5.91 -17.67
N ALA A 299 2.62 4.58 -17.52
CA ALA A 299 2.25 3.62 -18.57
C ALA A 299 0.85 3.86 -19.15
N LEU A 300 -0.08 4.38 -18.34
CA LEU A 300 -1.44 4.73 -18.75
C LEU A 300 -1.64 6.26 -18.87
N GLY A 301 -0.59 6.97 -19.26
CA GLY A 301 -0.59 8.43 -19.37
C GLY A 301 -0.75 9.12 -18.02
N GLY A 302 -0.26 8.50 -16.95
CA GLY A 302 -0.37 9.01 -15.58
C GLY A 302 -1.67 8.66 -14.86
N ARG A 303 -2.61 7.92 -15.48
CA ARG A 303 -3.79 7.39 -14.77
C ARG A 303 -3.36 6.39 -13.69
N SER A 304 -4.04 6.41 -12.55
CA SER A 304 -3.84 5.43 -11.48
C SER A 304 -4.16 4.01 -11.96
N PHE A 305 -3.42 3.03 -11.44
CA PHE A 305 -3.71 1.62 -11.59
C PHE A 305 -3.19 0.82 -10.39
N ILE A 306 -3.72 -0.39 -10.25
CA ILE A 306 -3.40 -1.32 -9.17
C ILE A 306 -2.98 -2.65 -9.79
N ILE A 307 -1.90 -3.22 -9.27
CA ILE A 307 -1.44 -4.55 -9.62
C ILE A 307 -1.81 -5.49 -8.48
N TYR A 308 -2.82 -6.32 -8.68
CA TYR A 308 -3.28 -7.31 -7.71
C TYR A 308 -2.53 -8.62 -7.89
N PHE A 309 -2.15 -9.25 -6.78
CA PHE A 309 -1.51 -10.56 -6.75
C PHE A 309 -2.42 -11.59 -6.07
N PHE A 310 -2.43 -12.79 -6.64
CA PHE A 310 -3.24 -13.91 -6.19
C PHE A 310 -2.41 -15.18 -6.14
N LEU A 311 -2.64 -16.01 -5.13
CA LEU A 311 -2.02 -17.31 -5.00
C LEU A 311 -3.13 -18.36 -4.91
N GLY A 312 -3.39 -19.14 -5.95
CA GLY A 312 -4.42 -20.18 -5.95
C GLY A 312 -4.83 -20.61 -7.36
N THR A 313 -5.25 -21.88 -7.50
CA THR A 313 -5.46 -22.51 -8.81
C THR A 313 -6.67 -22.00 -9.56
N ASN A 314 -7.69 -21.50 -8.87
CA ASN A 314 -9.03 -21.30 -9.39
C ASN A 314 -9.62 -22.52 -10.13
N ASN A 315 -10.83 -22.93 -9.75
CA ASN A 315 -11.72 -23.62 -10.70
C ASN A 315 -12.14 -22.63 -11.82
N GLY A 316 -11.20 -22.12 -12.60
CA GLY A 316 -11.40 -21.27 -13.78
C GLY A 316 -11.91 -19.84 -13.53
N LYS A 317 -11.96 -19.34 -12.29
CA LYS A 317 -12.38 -17.97 -11.99
C LYS A 317 -11.58 -17.37 -10.83
N ALA A 318 -10.40 -16.79 -11.11
CA ALA A 318 -10.01 -15.58 -10.37
C ALA A 318 -11.12 -14.62 -10.74
N SER A 319 -12.19 -14.58 -9.94
CA SER A 319 -13.54 -14.09 -10.30
C SER A 319 -13.50 -13.52 -11.71
N GLY A 320 -14.00 -14.23 -12.73
CA GLY A 320 -13.89 -13.75 -14.14
C GLY A 320 -14.40 -12.31 -14.34
N ARG A 321 -15.03 -11.79 -13.28
CA ARG A 321 -15.34 -10.47 -12.78
C ARG A 321 -14.15 -9.76 -12.06
N PRO A 322 -13.46 -8.82 -12.74
CA PRO A 322 -12.39 -7.99 -12.18
C PRO A 322 -12.78 -7.15 -10.95
N GLU A 323 -14.06 -7.12 -10.60
CA GLU A 323 -14.62 -6.47 -9.42
C GLU A 323 -14.23 -7.11 -8.07
N ASP A 324 -13.95 -8.43 -7.99
CA ASP A 324 -13.72 -9.10 -6.69
C ASP A 324 -12.25 -9.16 -6.27
N ASN A 325 -11.35 -8.40 -6.89
CA ASN A 325 -9.89 -8.57 -6.70
C ASN A 325 -9.45 -8.48 -5.23
N LEU A 326 -9.85 -7.42 -4.52
CA LEU A 326 -9.54 -7.24 -3.10
C LEU A 326 -10.25 -8.28 -2.22
N TRP A 327 -11.41 -8.76 -2.67
CA TRP A 327 -12.31 -9.59 -1.89
C TRP A 327 -12.03 -11.09 -2.03
N SER A 328 -11.34 -11.49 -3.10
CA SER A 328 -10.90 -12.85 -3.39
C SER A 328 -10.18 -13.50 -2.20
N GLU A 329 -10.45 -14.79 -1.96
CA GLU A 329 -9.74 -15.57 -0.94
C GLU A 329 -8.28 -15.84 -1.32
N ASP A 330 -7.98 -15.80 -2.61
CA ASP A 330 -6.63 -16.01 -3.14
C ASP A 330 -5.81 -14.72 -3.17
N TYR A 331 -6.41 -13.55 -2.90
CA TYR A 331 -5.71 -12.27 -2.83
C TYR A 331 -4.62 -12.30 -1.77
N ILE A 332 -3.40 -11.88 -2.13
CA ILE A 332 -2.23 -11.89 -1.24
C ILE A 332 -1.61 -10.52 -1.02
N GLY A 333 -1.84 -9.57 -1.93
CA GLY A 333 -1.30 -8.22 -1.83
C GLY A 333 -1.43 -7.50 -3.16
N SER A 334 -1.14 -6.20 -3.14
CA SER A 334 -1.21 -5.36 -4.33
C SER A 334 -0.20 -4.21 -4.27
N ILE A 335 0.12 -3.68 -5.45
CA ILE A 335 0.93 -2.49 -5.65
C ILE A 335 0.04 -1.41 -6.26
N HIS A 336 0.08 -0.21 -5.69
CA HIS A 336 -0.78 0.91 -6.06
C HIS A 336 0.07 2.04 -6.65
N SER A 337 -0.24 2.47 -7.87
CA SER A 337 0.55 3.51 -8.54
C SER A 337 0.33 4.91 -7.96
N PHE A 338 -0.79 5.11 -7.24
CA PHE A 338 -1.32 6.35 -6.66
C PHE A 338 -0.91 7.60 -7.43
N SER A 339 -1.72 7.94 -8.42
CA SER A 339 -1.54 9.09 -9.30
C SER A 339 -2.81 9.92 -9.38
N ARG A 340 -2.82 10.94 -10.24
CA ARG A 340 -4.01 11.72 -10.56
C ARG A 340 -4.86 11.00 -11.62
N ASN A 341 -6.15 11.31 -11.61
CA ASN A 341 -7.11 11.09 -12.67
C ASN A 341 -7.49 9.62 -12.90
N TRP A 342 -8.78 9.35 -12.65
CA TRP A 342 -9.42 8.11 -13.05
C TRP A 342 -9.60 7.99 -14.58
N ARG A 343 -9.79 9.10 -15.31
CA ARG A 343 -10.24 9.08 -16.71
C ARG A 343 -9.32 9.74 -17.73
N LYS A 344 -8.69 10.89 -17.44
CA LYS A 344 -7.77 11.54 -18.39
C LYS A 344 -6.30 11.24 -18.14
N SER A 345 -5.60 10.91 -19.24
CA SER A 345 -4.14 10.94 -19.30
C SER A 345 -3.63 12.37 -19.31
N GLY A 346 -2.60 12.66 -18.51
CA GLY A 346 -1.93 13.96 -18.49
C GLY A 346 -1.10 14.17 -17.22
N VAL A 347 0.06 14.81 -17.38
CA VAL A 347 1.00 15.08 -16.29
C VAL A 347 1.15 16.60 -16.13
N ALA A 348 0.56 17.14 -15.06
CA ALA A 348 0.47 18.59 -14.84
C ALA A 348 1.62 19.17 -13.98
N CYS A 349 2.50 18.33 -13.43
CA CYS A 349 3.56 18.74 -12.51
C CYS A 349 4.94 18.70 -13.20
N ALA A 350 5.78 19.72 -12.97
CA ALA A 350 7.08 19.86 -13.65
C ALA A 350 8.02 18.66 -13.39
N ASN A 351 8.13 18.23 -12.13
CA ASN A 351 8.92 17.05 -11.78
C ASN A 351 8.37 15.77 -12.43
N CYS A 352 7.05 15.62 -12.45
CA CYS A 352 6.37 14.49 -13.05
C CYS A 352 6.64 14.41 -14.56
N ASN A 353 6.64 15.55 -15.27
CA ASN A 353 6.99 15.61 -16.69
C ASN A 353 8.45 15.21 -16.92
N LYS A 354 9.36 15.65 -16.06
CA LYS A 354 10.77 15.23 -16.09
C LYS A 354 10.88 13.72 -15.89
N GLN A 355 10.27 13.17 -14.84
CA GLN A 355 10.25 11.74 -14.53
C GLN A 355 9.67 10.91 -15.70
N GLN A 356 8.59 11.38 -16.32
CA GLN A 356 8.01 10.74 -17.49
C GLN A 356 8.97 10.77 -18.69
N SER A 357 9.63 11.91 -18.95
CA SER A 357 10.54 12.08 -20.09
C SER A 357 11.78 11.17 -20.03
N ILE A 358 12.25 10.86 -18.82
CA ILE A 358 13.38 9.97 -18.58
C ILE A 358 12.96 8.52 -18.32
N GLN A 359 11.67 8.20 -18.44
CA GLN A 359 11.10 6.88 -18.18
C GLN A 359 11.44 6.34 -16.77
N GLN A 360 11.38 7.20 -15.76
CA GLN A 360 11.63 6.82 -14.37
C GLN A 360 10.67 5.70 -13.95
N LEU A 361 11.22 4.53 -13.62
CA LEU A 361 10.45 3.40 -13.11
C LEU A 361 10.15 3.57 -11.63
N SER A 362 9.05 2.95 -11.22
CA SER A 362 8.66 2.74 -9.83
C SER A 362 8.87 1.28 -9.44
N LYS A 363 9.06 1.03 -8.14
CA LYS A 363 9.28 -0.28 -7.54
C LYS A 363 8.23 -0.58 -6.47
N GLY A 364 7.98 -1.86 -6.22
CA GLY A 364 7.15 -2.34 -5.11
C GLY A 364 7.48 -3.79 -4.75
N GLN A 365 7.11 -4.19 -3.53
CA GLN A 365 7.38 -5.54 -3.01
C GLN A 365 6.18 -6.11 -2.25
N VAL A 366 5.80 -7.36 -2.53
CA VAL A 366 4.79 -8.11 -1.77
C VAL A 366 5.46 -9.32 -1.09
N PRO A 367 5.65 -9.30 0.24
CA PRO A 367 6.14 -10.46 0.98
C PRO A 367 5.14 -11.63 0.95
N LEU A 368 5.62 -12.85 0.70
CA LEU A 368 4.79 -14.05 0.57
C LEU A 368 4.96 -15.06 1.72
N THR A 369 6.05 -15.00 2.48
CA THR A 369 6.39 -16.02 3.48
C THR A 369 5.28 -16.26 4.50
N LEU A 370 4.67 -15.19 5.00
CA LEU A 370 3.52 -15.28 5.92
C LEU A 370 2.35 -16.07 5.30
N GLN A 371 2.03 -15.80 4.04
CA GLN A 371 0.97 -16.50 3.34
C GLN A 371 1.31 -17.97 3.13
N LEU A 372 2.48 -18.23 2.58
CA LEU A 372 2.93 -19.59 2.27
C LEU A 372 2.96 -20.45 3.54
N LEU A 373 3.40 -19.87 4.67
CA LEU A 373 3.40 -20.55 5.96
C LEU A 373 1.98 -20.85 6.46
N LYS A 374 1.06 -19.86 6.38
CA LYS A 374 -0.35 -20.05 6.75
C LYS A 374 -1.02 -21.16 5.93
N ARG A 375 -0.67 -21.28 4.65
CA ARG A 375 -1.16 -22.36 3.78
C ARG A 375 -0.55 -23.70 4.15
N ALA A 376 0.76 -23.75 4.36
CA ALA A 376 1.48 -24.97 4.72
C ALA A 376 0.99 -25.61 6.03
N ILE A 377 0.51 -24.80 6.98
CA ILE A 377 -0.03 -25.31 8.26
C ILE A 377 -1.53 -25.59 8.25
N ASN A 378 -2.23 -25.29 7.14
CA ASN A 378 -3.66 -25.52 6.98
C ASN A 378 -3.90 -26.46 5.78
N GLU A 379 -3.45 -27.70 5.94
CA GLU A 379 -3.51 -28.74 4.91
C GLU A 379 -4.95 -29.10 4.50
N GLU A 380 -5.94 -28.87 5.37
CA GLU A 380 -7.36 -29.06 5.06
C GLU A 380 -7.82 -28.15 3.92
N LYS A 381 -7.32 -26.90 3.90
CA LYS A 381 -7.66 -25.92 2.86
C LYS A 381 -6.66 -25.90 1.70
N TRP A 382 -5.37 -26.12 1.97
CA TRP A 382 -4.32 -26.08 0.95
C TRP A 382 -3.38 -27.29 1.06
N ASN A 383 -3.68 -28.36 0.32
CA ASN A 383 -2.91 -29.61 0.32
C ASN A 383 -1.66 -29.59 -0.60
N ASP A 384 -1.61 -28.67 -1.56
CA ASP A 384 -0.54 -28.54 -2.56
C ASP A 384 0.74 -27.87 -2.01
N ILE A 385 0.69 -27.28 -0.81
CA ILE A 385 1.85 -26.70 -0.12
C ILE A 385 1.97 -27.25 1.30
N LYS A 386 3.10 -27.91 1.60
CA LYS A 386 3.30 -28.63 2.88
C LYS A 386 4.46 -28.09 3.71
N HIS A 387 5.38 -27.40 3.07
CA HIS A 387 6.56 -26.82 3.70
C HIS A 387 7.11 -25.67 2.84
N LEU A 388 8.09 -24.95 3.37
CA LEU A 388 8.68 -23.76 2.78
C LEU A 388 10.03 -24.04 2.11
N GLY A 389 10.23 -25.27 1.61
CA GLY A 389 11.46 -25.59 0.86
C GLY A 389 11.46 -24.84 -0.46
N ALA A 390 12.58 -24.21 -0.83
CA ALA A 390 12.63 -23.30 -1.99
C ALA A 390 12.13 -23.95 -3.30
N GLU A 391 12.55 -25.18 -3.61
CA GLU A 391 12.09 -25.90 -4.81
C GLU A 391 10.58 -26.21 -4.75
N HIS A 392 10.09 -26.66 -3.60
CA HIS A 392 8.66 -26.97 -3.40
C HIS A 392 7.79 -25.72 -3.54
N VAL A 393 8.23 -24.61 -2.95
CA VAL A 393 7.54 -23.31 -3.06
C VAL A 393 7.58 -22.80 -4.50
N LEU A 394 8.71 -22.94 -5.20
CA LEU A 394 8.83 -22.53 -6.60
C LEU A 394 7.81 -23.28 -7.48
N GLU A 395 7.71 -24.60 -7.35
CA GLU A 395 6.74 -25.39 -8.11
C GLU A 395 5.30 -25.04 -7.76
N TYR A 396 5.02 -24.75 -6.48
CA TYR A 396 3.71 -24.25 -6.06
C TYR A 396 3.39 -22.89 -6.69
N VAL A 397 4.32 -21.93 -6.64
CA VAL A 397 4.17 -20.57 -7.17
C VAL A 397 3.99 -20.58 -8.69
N LYS A 398 4.76 -21.38 -9.43
CA LYS A 398 4.61 -21.54 -10.89
C LYS A 398 3.19 -21.89 -11.30
N LYS A 399 2.52 -22.74 -10.52
CA LYS A 399 1.15 -23.22 -10.78
C LYS A 399 0.07 -22.25 -10.30
N ASN A 400 0.33 -21.49 -9.23
CA ASN A 400 -0.71 -20.81 -8.46
C ASN A 400 -0.60 -19.28 -8.43
N LEU A 401 0.57 -18.70 -8.74
CA LEU A 401 0.76 -17.24 -8.68
C LEU A 401 0.25 -16.58 -9.96
N HIS A 402 -0.71 -15.68 -9.78
CA HIS A 402 -1.29 -14.88 -10.84
C HIS A 402 -1.32 -13.41 -10.44
N TRP A 403 -1.27 -12.50 -11.40
CA TRP A 403 -1.49 -11.08 -11.17
C TRP A 403 -2.37 -10.45 -12.23
N ARG A 404 -2.92 -9.29 -11.91
CA ARG A 404 -3.83 -8.53 -12.77
C ARG A 404 -3.62 -7.04 -12.56
N VAL A 405 -3.58 -6.29 -13.65
CA VAL A 405 -3.49 -4.81 -13.62
C VAL A 405 -4.88 -4.22 -13.84
N VAL A 406 -5.26 -3.24 -13.03
CA VAL A 406 -6.60 -2.63 -13.05
C VAL A 406 -6.47 -1.11 -12.91
N ALA A 407 -6.96 -0.34 -13.90
CA ALA A 407 -6.86 1.14 -13.90
C ALA A 407 -8.10 1.82 -13.29
N LEU A 408 -9.27 1.25 -13.56
CA LEU A 408 -10.51 1.52 -12.86
C LEU A 408 -11.11 0.19 -12.42
N PRO A 409 -11.88 0.14 -11.33
CA PRO A 409 -12.78 -0.96 -11.03
C PRO A 409 -13.43 -1.54 -12.29
N GLY A 410 -13.16 -2.81 -12.57
CA GLY A 410 -13.67 -3.49 -13.77
C GLY A 410 -12.82 -3.35 -15.04
N GLU A 411 -11.95 -2.34 -15.15
CA GLU A 411 -11.05 -2.13 -16.31
C GLU A 411 -9.74 -2.91 -16.12
N VAL A 412 -9.72 -4.16 -16.61
CA VAL A 412 -8.49 -4.95 -16.69
C VAL A 412 -7.60 -4.46 -17.81
N ILE A 413 -6.33 -4.25 -17.48
CA ILE A 413 -5.31 -3.83 -18.43
C ILE A 413 -4.53 -5.05 -18.89
N GLU A 414 -4.54 -5.27 -20.20
CA GLU A 414 -3.75 -6.31 -20.84
C GLU A 414 -2.25 -6.07 -20.66
N PRO A 415 -1.43 -7.11 -20.38
CA PRO A 415 0.01 -6.96 -20.13
C PRO A 415 0.77 -6.22 -21.24
N GLN A 416 0.34 -6.33 -22.50
CA GLN A 416 1.01 -5.65 -23.63
C GLN A 416 0.90 -4.12 -23.57
N ARG A 417 -0.07 -3.60 -22.80
CA ARG A 417 -0.19 -2.15 -22.54
C ARG A 417 0.72 -1.67 -21.41
N MET A 418 1.45 -2.58 -20.78
CA MET A 418 2.36 -2.33 -19.66
C MET A 418 3.77 -2.85 -19.99
N PRO A 419 4.44 -2.33 -21.03
CA PRO A 419 5.72 -2.87 -21.53
C PRO A 419 6.84 -2.84 -20.48
N ASP A 420 6.81 -1.86 -19.56
CA ASP A 420 7.80 -1.69 -18.50
C ASP A 420 7.43 -2.47 -17.21
N LEU A 421 6.31 -3.21 -17.21
CA LEU A 421 5.91 -4.01 -16.04
C LEU A 421 6.74 -5.28 -15.97
N ASN A 422 7.55 -5.39 -14.92
CA ASN A 422 8.33 -6.57 -14.61
C ASN A 422 7.94 -7.11 -13.23
N VAL A 423 7.49 -8.36 -13.20
CA VAL A 423 7.14 -9.08 -11.98
C VAL A 423 8.14 -10.21 -11.78
N SER A 424 8.79 -10.21 -10.61
CA SER A 424 9.82 -11.18 -10.24
C SER A 424 9.45 -11.87 -8.94
N PHE A 425 9.55 -13.19 -8.91
CA PHE A 425 9.51 -13.99 -7.69
C PHE A 425 10.94 -14.25 -7.24
N LEU A 426 11.22 -14.08 -5.95
CA LEU A 426 12.55 -14.32 -5.39
C LEU A 426 12.45 -15.18 -4.15
N ALA A 427 13.44 -16.07 -4.01
CA ALA A 427 13.68 -16.84 -2.80
C ALA A 427 14.97 -16.33 -2.14
N GLY A 428 14.87 -16.03 -0.85
CA GLY A 428 15.97 -15.61 -0.01
C GLY A 428 15.98 -16.39 1.30
N LYS A 429 16.68 -15.85 2.29
CA LYS A 429 16.85 -16.43 3.63
C LYS A 429 16.28 -15.52 4.71
N GLY A 430 15.73 -16.15 5.74
CA GLY A 430 15.25 -15.53 6.97
C GLY A 430 16.11 -15.97 8.15
N THR A 431 16.60 -15.02 8.94
CA THR A 431 17.21 -15.28 10.24
C THR A 431 16.26 -14.85 11.33
N HIS A 432 15.84 -15.81 12.16
CA HIS A 432 14.83 -15.63 13.19
C HIS A 432 15.49 -15.80 14.58
N PRO A 433 15.80 -14.71 15.30
CA PRO A 433 16.43 -14.80 16.61
C PRO A 433 15.54 -15.54 17.61
N GLU A 434 16.12 -16.26 18.57
CA GLU A 434 15.34 -16.92 19.65
C GLU A 434 14.52 -15.92 20.47
N ASP A 435 15.11 -14.75 20.72
CA ASP A 435 14.46 -13.63 21.38
C ASP A 435 13.25 -13.13 20.56
N PRO A 436 12.01 -13.21 21.10
CA PRO A 436 10.81 -12.78 20.39
C PRO A 436 10.71 -11.27 20.23
N GLU A 437 11.48 -10.48 20.98
CA GLU A 437 11.53 -9.02 20.83
C GLU A 437 12.46 -8.59 19.69
N LYS A 438 13.23 -9.51 19.10
CA LYS A 438 14.05 -9.22 17.93
C LYS A 438 13.31 -9.56 16.63
N PRO A 439 13.39 -8.66 15.63
CA PRO A 439 12.73 -8.87 14.35
C PRO A 439 13.42 -10.00 13.58
N SER A 440 12.71 -10.51 12.58
CA SER A 440 13.34 -11.38 11.58
C SER A 440 14.14 -10.52 10.61
N GLU A 441 15.32 -11.00 10.22
CA GLU A 441 16.14 -10.37 9.19
C GLU A 441 16.06 -11.18 7.90
N PHE A 442 15.93 -10.50 6.76
CA PHE A 442 15.74 -11.14 5.45
C PHE A 442 16.84 -10.73 4.48
N HIS A 443 17.44 -11.70 3.80
CA HIS A 443 18.66 -11.47 3.01
C HIS A 443 18.84 -12.54 1.91
N HIS A 444 19.93 -12.44 1.15
CA HIS A 444 20.36 -13.44 0.14
C HIS A 444 19.29 -13.83 -0.90
N TYR A 445 18.66 -12.84 -1.56
CA TYR A 445 17.78 -13.07 -2.72
C TYR A 445 18.61 -13.29 -4.00
N ASP A 446 19.29 -14.43 -4.06
CA ASP A 446 20.23 -14.75 -5.13
C ASP A 446 19.56 -15.34 -6.37
N ASP A 447 18.38 -15.97 -6.17
CA ASP A 447 17.59 -16.58 -7.23
C ASP A 447 16.37 -15.72 -7.57
N GLU A 448 16.24 -15.40 -8.86
CA GLU A 448 15.18 -14.54 -9.40
C GLU A 448 14.52 -15.24 -10.59
N TRP A 449 13.21 -15.41 -10.50
CA TRP A 449 12.36 -15.92 -11.56
C TRP A 449 11.46 -14.80 -12.07
N ARG A 450 11.58 -14.48 -13.35
CA ARG A 450 10.75 -13.47 -14.01
C ARG A 450 9.70 -14.12 -14.88
N VAL A 451 8.60 -13.40 -15.03
CA VAL A 451 7.58 -13.76 -15.99
C VAL A 451 8.08 -13.38 -17.38
N THR A 452 8.22 -14.38 -18.24
CA THR A 452 8.44 -14.22 -19.67
C THR A 452 7.20 -14.65 -20.45
N LYS A 453 7.08 -14.17 -21.69
CA LYS A 453 6.05 -14.63 -22.62
C LYS A 453 6.55 -15.91 -23.27
N GLY A 454 5.90 -17.04 -23.01
CA GLY A 454 6.13 -18.27 -23.75
C GLY A 454 5.81 -18.12 -25.24
N SER A 455 6.43 -18.94 -26.09
CA SER A 455 6.16 -18.97 -27.54
C SER A 455 4.71 -19.31 -27.91
N ASP A 456 3.97 -19.87 -26.95
CA ASP A 456 2.54 -20.20 -26.99
C ASP A 456 1.64 -19.07 -26.45
N GLY A 457 2.22 -17.96 -25.99
CA GLY A 457 1.50 -16.82 -25.40
C GLY A 457 1.19 -16.96 -23.91
N ASN A 458 1.51 -18.08 -23.27
CA ASN A 458 1.29 -18.27 -21.83
C ASN A 458 2.44 -17.65 -21.01
N PRO A 459 2.17 -17.04 -19.84
CA PRO A 459 3.21 -16.57 -18.93
C PRO A 459 4.02 -17.76 -18.41
N ARG A 460 5.35 -17.67 -18.48
CA ARG A 460 6.29 -18.66 -17.93
C ARG A 460 7.16 -17.99 -16.89
N TRP A 461 7.40 -18.67 -15.78
CA TRP A 461 8.36 -18.23 -14.76
C TRP A 461 9.73 -18.79 -15.12
N ASP A 462 10.46 -18.04 -15.94
CA ASP A 462 11.81 -18.44 -16.34
C ASP A 462 12.81 -17.88 -15.31
N GLN A 463 13.82 -18.70 -14.98
CA GLN A 463 14.91 -18.26 -14.12
C GLN A 463 15.79 -17.31 -14.93
N ILE A 464 15.99 -16.10 -14.42
CA ILE A 464 16.83 -15.10 -15.08
C ILE A 464 18.06 -14.75 -14.25
N ARG A 465 18.03 -14.98 -12.92
CA ARG A 465 19.19 -14.83 -12.05
C ARG A 465 19.35 -16.05 -11.15
N LYS A 466 20.57 -16.57 -11.03
CA LYS A 466 20.93 -17.66 -10.12
C LYS A 466 22.28 -17.38 -9.48
N GLY A 467 22.36 -17.45 -8.15
CA GLY A 467 23.60 -17.14 -7.44
C GLY A 467 24.13 -15.73 -7.76
N GLY A 468 23.22 -14.76 -7.99
CA GLY A 468 23.58 -13.39 -8.34
C GLY A 468 24.05 -13.16 -9.79
N ARG A 469 23.98 -14.15 -10.69
CA ARG A 469 24.37 -14.03 -12.11
C ARG A 469 23.18 -14.22 -13.03
N GLU A 470 23.15 -13.49 -14.14
CA GLU A 470 22.19 -13.72 -15.22
C GLU A 470 22.45 -15.09 -15.85
N VAL A 471 21.41 -15.89 -16.09
CA VAL A 471 21.49 -17.30 -16.50
C VAL A 471 21.15 -17.51 -17.96
#